data_AF-A0A165RSB6-F1
#
_entry.id   AF-A0A165RSB6-F1
#
_cell.length_a   1.000
_cell.length_b   1.000
_cell.length_c   1.000
_cell.angle_alpha   90.00
_cell.angle_beta   90.00
_cell.angle_gamma   90.00
#
_symmetry.space_group_name_H-M   'P 1'
#
loop_
_entity.id
_entity.type
_entity.pdbx_description
1 polymer ?
#
loop_
_entity_poly.entity_id
_entity_poly.type
_entity_poly.pdbx_seq_one_letter_code
_entity_poly.pdbx_strand_id
1 'polypeptide(L)'
;MSLPSGTYTITNVSFNNRVALTEGDDGEYVTCKLPGPVGTGEKWRLTSYGGDRYTIENEDHKLHVVPQSNVTIGGSVCGVRVKTSVAWTIIELSCEEYGPDVYSIHADGPANIVWALDDGQPDTPISLRHLTKDRRNMWQICSYPPVARRFSPFETPGTDKSALELVSVDQTADPNYLAVRCDWKNLPAGRTLQFLEPLLLLYHSEVVAELMVSADGTFVTDSERISMDLRPRDTPAFQTLAGAILSEGDVQVYLRIRKYKFYHSSLPEGDPEREYVYRHTWHKELIFKGIHSLRECVNLSNLRLLGSSYDEKDINGPYIRATVDAQILSTCLLKCSANAVATVYYGTCKLGIANLKDFPVEPHFMTEMQLPIRLVVEAISMTVCTQLVNLPSFTIDTCIQGHGLNLITAVDVHVTPMIFLKRELSFEFTMQNPLDTTLELRSMQLQGQGKSPKTSDCWMTSGYFKTFQLACSEKTPLDVFVESADIVVDQYSLNGLTWNLRNVPFSLHLF
;
A
#
# COMPACT_ATOMS: atom_id res chain seq x y z
N MET A 1 -4.14 -16.89 -24.65
CA MET A 1 -5.12 -17.98 -24.47
C MET A 1 -5.78 -18.22 -25.80
N SER A 2 -5.65 -19.44 -26.31
CA SER A 2 -6.01 -19.85 -27.65
C SER A 2 -7.53 -20.08 -27.76
N LEU A 3 -8.17 -19.71 -28.88
CA LEU A 3 -9.53 -20.13 -29.24
C LEU A 3 -9.72 -21.66 -29.06
N PRO A 4 -10.81 -22.15 -28.44
CA PRO A 4 -11.05 -23.57 -28.34
C PRO A 4 -11.32 -24.19 -29.71
N SER A 5 -10.96 -25.45 -29.91
CA SER A 5 -11.32 -26.17 -31.14
C SER A 5 -12.84 -26.26 -31.27
N GLY A 6 -13.39 -26.03 -32.46
CA GLY A 6 -14.84 -26.01 -32.67
C GLY A 6 -15.24 -25.48 -34.04
N THR A 7 -16.54 -25.32 -34.26
CA THR A 7 -17.08 -24.71 -35.48
C THR A 7 -17.36 -23.23 -35.24
N TYR A 8 -16.99 -22.40 -36.22
CA TYR A 8 -17.07 -20.95 -36.17
C TYR A 8 -17.60 -20.37 -37.49
N THR A 9 -18.01 -19.12 -37.44
CA THR A 9 -18.10 -18.22 -38.59
C THR A 9 -17.00 -17.18 -38.47
N ILE A 10 -16.44 -16.75 -39.60
CA ILE A 10 -15.34 -15.77 -39.66
C ILE A 10 -15.87 -14.58 -40.47
N THR A 11 -15.84 -13.38 -39.91
CA THR A 11 -16.43 -12.17 -40.53
C THR A 11 -15.39 -11.05 -40.54
N ASN A 12 -15.22 -10.37 -41.68
CA ASN A 12 -14.30 -9.24 -41.78
C ASN A 12 -14.82 -8.05 -40.96
N VAL A 13 -13.95 -7.44 -40.17
CA VAL A 13 -14.35 -6.35 -39.25
C VAL A 13 -14.61 -5.03 -39.98
N SER A 14 -13.97 -4.78 -41.13
CA SER A 14 -14.17 -3.53 -41.90
C SER A 14 -15.47 -3.54 -42.71
N PHE A 15 -15.77 -4.65 -43.36
CA PHE A 15 -16.86 -4.72 -44.33
C PHE A 15 -18.08 -5.53 -43.86
N ASN A 16 -17.94 -6.27 -42.75
CA ASN A 16 -18.97 -7.18 -42.23
C ASN A 16 -19.33 -8.34 -43.19
N ASN A 17 -18.46 -8.64 -44.17
CA ASN A 17 -18.61 -9.79 -45.05
C ASN A 17 -18.13 -11.06 -44.36
N ARG A 18 -18.82 -12.18 -44.58
CA ARG A 18 -18.48 -13.48 -43.99
C ARG A 18 -17.64 -14.32 -44.94
N VAL A 19 -16.58 -14.92 -44.41
CA VAL A 19 -15.71 -15.86 -45.13
C VAL A 19 -16.51 -17.07 -45.59
N ALA A 20 -16.41 -17.41 -46.87
CA ALA A 20 -17.17 -18.49 -47.49
C ALA A 20 -16.33 -19.27 -48.52
N LEU A 21 -16.75 -20.51 -48.76
CA LEU A 21 -16.34 -21.34 -49.88
C LEU A 21 -17.63 -21.74 -50.63
N THR A 22 -17.76 -21.37 -51.90
CA THR A 22 -19.05 -21.37 -52.60
C THR A 22 -19.40 -22.71 -53.25
N GLU A 23 -18.46 -23.27 -54.00
CA GLU A 23 -18.71 -24.42 -54.88
C GLU A 23 -18.19 -25.73 -54.25
N GLY A 24 -17.17 -25.65 -53.42
CA GLY A 24 -16.51 -26.79 -52.79
C GLY A 24 -15.51 -27.50 -53.71
N ASP A 25 -15.03 -26.81 -54.73
CA ASP A 25 -14.06 -27.34 -55.68
C ASP A 25 -12.63 -27.28 -55.10
N ASP A 26 -11.81 -28.27 -55.46
CA ASP A 26 -10.42 -28.32 -55.00
C ASP A 26 -9.61 -27.19 -55.64
N GLY A 27 -8.97 -26.36 -54.81
CA GLY A 27 -8.26 -25.15 -55.24
C GLY A 27 -9.14 -23.91 -55.40
N GLU A 28 -10.44 -23.98 -55.08
CA GLU A 28 -11.34 -22.83 -55.08
C GLU A 28 -10.85 -21.76 -54.08
N TYR A 29 -10.88 -20.49 -54.49
CA TYR A 29 -10.55 -19.37 -53.62
C TYR A 29 -11.52 -19.28 -52.44
N VAL A 30 -10.99 -18.98 -51.26
CA VAL A 30 -11.85 -18.57 -50.15
C VAL A 30 -12.22 -17.11 -50.38
N THR A 31 -13.52 -16.86 -50.49
CA THR A 31 -14.07 -15.54 -50.78
C THR A 31 -14.89 -15.02 -49.60
N CYS A 32 -15.51 -13.86 -49.77
CA CYS A 32 -16.38 -13.27 -48.77
C CYS A 32 -17.81 -13.04 -49.33
N LYS A 33 -18.83 -13.33 -48.53
CA LYS A 33 -20.24 -13.08 -48.84
C LYS A 33 -20.80 -11.94 -48.01
N LEU A 34 -21.80 -11.24 -48.54
CA LEU A 34 -22.53 -10.22 -47.80
C LEU A 34 -23.24 -10.83 -46.57
N PRO A 35 -23.40 -10.07 -45.49
CA PRO A 35 -24.00 -10.57 -44.26
C PRO A 35 -25.45 -11.03 -44.47
N GLY A 36 -25.74 -12.25 -44.02
CA GLY A 36 -27.06 -12.88 -44.08
C GLY A 36 -27.15 -14.10 -43.17
N PRO A 37 -28.24 -14.90 -43.27
CA PRO A 37 -28.33 -16.21 -42.64
C PRO A 37 -27.11 -17.07 -42.99
N VAL A 38 -26.58 -17.83 -42.03
CA VAL A 38 -25.40 -18.68 -42.25
C VAL A 38 -25.73 -19.73 -43.31
N GLY A 39 -25.14 -19.58 -44.49
CA GLY A 39 -25.31 -20.45 -45.63
C GLY A 39 -24.36 -21.65 -45.63
N THR A 40 -24.50 -22.51 -46.65
CA THR A 40 -23.53 -23.56 -46.95
C THR A 40 -22.19 -22.94 -47.30
N GLY A 41 -21.12 -23.52 -46.75
CA GLY A 41 -19.74 -23.10 -47.00
C GLY A 41 -19.26 -21.94 -46.15
N GLU A 42 -20.07 -21.44 -45.21
CA GLU A 42 -19.73 -20.32 -44.31
C GLU A 42 -19.30 -20.77 -42.91
N LYS A 43 -19.33 -22.08 -42.65
CA LYS A 43 -18.96 -22.69 -41.37
C LYS A 43 -17.55 -23.25 -41.44
N TRP A 44 -16.73 -22.87 -40.47
CA TRP A 44 -15.30 -23.16 -40.43
C TRP A 44 -14.96 -23.89 -39.14
N ARG A 45 -14.45 -25.11 -39.26
CA ARG A 45 -13.93 -25.89 -38.14
C ARG A 45 -12.49 -25.46 -37.87
N LEU A 46 -12.25 -24.89 -36.69
CA LEU A 46 -10.94 -24.55 -36.19
C LEU A 46 -10.45 -25.68 -35.26
N THR A 47 -9.28 -26.24 -35.55
CA THR A 47 -8.67 -27.28 -34.70
C THR A 47 -7.30 -26.83 -34.23
N SER A 48 -7.13 -26.62 -32.92
CA SER A 48 -5.86 -26.19 -32.31
C SER A 48 -4.81 -27.29 -32.33
N TYR A 49 -3.56 -26.91 -32.61
CA TYR A 49 -2.36 -27.75 -32.52
C TYR A 49 -1.56 -27.51 -31.23
N GLY A 50 -2.10 -26.71 -30.30
CA GLY A 50 -1.38 -26.20 -29.15
C GLY A 50 -0.90 -24.76 -29.37
N GLY A 51 -1.06 -23.95 -28.33
CA GLY A 51 -0.88 -22.50 -28.44
C GLY A 51 -1.87 -21.89 -29.44
N ASP A 52 -1.42 -20.85 -30.14
CA ASP A 52 -2.27 -20.06 -31.05
C ASP A 52 -2.29 -20.60 -32.49
N ARG A 53 -1.87 -21.86 -32.73
CA ARG A 53 -1.81 -22.48 -34.06
C ARG A 53 -3.02 -23.37 -34.35
N TYR A 54 -3.59 -23.24 -35.54
CA TYR A 54 -4.83 -23.89 -35.96
C TYR A 54 -4.78 -24.45 -37.37
N THR A 55 -5.50 -25.53 -37.63
CA THR A 55 -6.05 -25.77 -38.98
C THR A 55 -7.42 -25.12 -39.09
N ILE A 56 -7.71 -24.64 -40.30
CA ILE A 56 -9.00 -24.08 -40.67
C ILE A 56 -9.57 -24.98 -41.77
N GLU A 57 -10.71 -25.62 -41.50
CA GLU A 57 -11.39 -26.53 -42.44
C GLU A 57 -12.81 -26.04 -42.69
N ASN A 58 -13.24 -25.99 -43.95
CA ASN A 58 -14.64 -25.73 -44.26
C ASN A 58 -15.50 -26.92 -43.84
N GLU A 59 -16.50 -26.70 -42.99
CA GLU A 59 -17.28 -27.80 -42.42
C GLU A 59 -18.18 -28.50 -43.44
N ASP A 60 -18.71 -27.76 -44.41
CA ASP A 60 -19.64 -28.32 -45.40
C ASP A 60 -18.89 -29.05 -46.52
N HIS A 61 -17.79 -28.48 -47.01
CA HIS A 61 -17.03 -29.03 -48.15
C HIS A 61 -15.85 -29.92 -47.76
N LYS A 62 -15.45 -29.94 -46.48
CA LYS A 62 -14.28 -30.69 -45.97
C LYS A 62 -12.96 -30.33 -46.67
N LEU A 63 -12.81 -29.05 -46.98
CA LEU A 63 -11.60 -28.49 -47.60
C LEU A 63 -10.81 -27.69 -46.56
N HIS A 64 -9.51 -27.95 -46.47
CA HIS A 64 -8.58 -27.21 -45.62
C HIS A 64 -8.16 -25.91 -46.28
N VAL A 65 -8.12 -24.82 -45.53
CA VAL A 65 -7.66 -23.53 -46.04
C VAL A 65 -6.14 -23.50 -46.08
N VAL A 66 -5.59 -23.18 -47.24
CA VAL A 66 -4.14 -23.03 -47.48
C VAL A 66 -3.88 -21.76 -48.31
N PRO A 67 -2.66 -21.19 -48.24
CA PRO A 67 -2.24 -20.24 -49.26
C PRO A 67 -2.18 -20.95 -50.63
N GLN A 68 -2.66 -20.30 -51.70
CA GLN A 68 -2.73 -20.91 -53.04
C GLN A 68 -1.35 -21.27 -53.60
N SER A 69 -0.35 -20.47 -53.27
CA SER A 69 1.06 -20.68 -53.62
C SER A 69 1.92 -20.48 -52.38
N ASN A 70 3.25 -20.35 -52.55
CA ASN A 70 4.11 -19.95 -51.43
C ASN A 70 3.56 -18.69 -50.75
N VAL A 71 3.67 -18.63 -49.42
CA VAL A 71 3.19 -17.50 -48.61
C VAL A 71 3.87 -16.21 -49.10
N THR A 72 3.11 -15.42 -49.86
CA THR A 72 3.58 -14.20 -50.53
C THR A 72 2.52 -13.11 -50.40
N ILE A 73 2.97 -11.86 -50.33
CA ILE A 73 2.08 -10.70 -50.23
C ILE A 73 1.29 -10.55 -51.53
N GLY A 74 -0.02 -10.36 -51.42
CA GLY A 74 -0.97 -10.35 -52.53
C GLY A 74 -1.41 -11.75 -52.97
N GLY A 75 -0.83 -12.82 -52.43
CA GLY A 75 -1.28 -14.18 -52.67
C GLY A 75 -2.66 -14.43 -52.07
N SER A 76 -3.50 -15.21 -52.75
CA SER A 76 -4.83 -15.59 -52.25
C SER A 76 -4.78 -16.83 -51.38
N VAL A 77 -5.84 -17.05 -50.61
CA VAL A 77 -6.07 -18.30 -49.88
C VAL A 77 -7.14 -19.13 -50.60
N CYS A 78 -6.98 -20.46 -50.60
CA CYS A 78 -7.88 -21.40 -51.26
C CYS A 78 -8.19 -22.61 -50.38
N GLY A 79 -9.27 -23.32 -50.70
CA GLY A 79 -9.62 -24.60 -50.08
C GLY A 79 -8.96 -25.76 -50.84
N VAL A 80 -8.37 -26.72 -50.12
CA VAL A 80 -7.82 -27.95 -50.70
C VAL A 80 -8.30 -29.19 -49.96
N ARG A 81 -8.51 -30.29 -50.69
CA ARG A 81 -9.03 -31.57 -50.17
C ARG A 81 -7.95 -32.38 -49.48
N VAL A 82 -6.70 -32.19 -49.88
CA VAL A 82 -5.56 -32.86 -49.27
C VAL A 82 -5.39 -32.33 -47.85
N LYS A 83 -5.38 -33.24 -46.86
CA LYS A 83 -5.07 -32.88 -45.48
C LYS A 83 -3.64 -32.33 -45.44
N THR A 84 -3.51 -31.03 -45.21
CA THR A 84 -2.21 -30.37 -45.18
C THR A 84 -1.71 -30.23 -43.75
N SER A 85 -0.39 -30.08 -43.60
CA SER A 85 0.24 -29.69 -42.33
C SER A 85 0.29 -28.16 -42.16
N VAL A 86 -0.42 -27.40 -42.99
CA VAL A 86 -0.43 -25.94 -42.93
C VAL A 86 -1.19 -25.53 -41.68
N ALA A 87 -0.51 -24.81 -40.79
CA ALA A 87 -1.11 -24.16 -39.66
C ALA A 87 -1.35 -22.68 -39.95
N TRP A 88 -2.30 -22.08 -39.25
CA TRP A 88 -2.56 -20.65 -39.20
C TRP A 88 -2.37 -20.21 -37.75
N THR A 89 -1.67 -19.11 -37.52
CA THR A 89 -1.56 -18.55 -36.16
C THR A 89 -2.67 -17.53 -35.96
N ILE A 90 -3.60 -17.79 -35.06
CA ILE A 90 -4.76 -16.92 -34.80
C ILE A 90 -4.52 -16.16 -33.50
N ILE A 91 -4.29 -14.86 -33.61
CA ILE A 91 -3.93 -14.00 -32.48
C ILE A 91 -5.11 -13.10 -32.13
N GLU A 92 -5.57 -13.17 -30.88
CA GLU A 92 -6.60 -12.29 -30.33
C GLU A 92 -6.06 -10.85 -30.23
N LEU A 93 -6.87 -9.90 -30.71
CA LEU A 93 -6.53 -8.49 -30.70
C LEU A 93 -7.23 -7.78 -29.53
N SER A 94 -6.77 -6.57 -29.22
CA SER A 94 -7.30 -5.79 -28.11
C SER A 94 -8.80 -5.52 -28.28
N CYS A 95 -9.61 -6.01 -27.33
CA CYS A 95 -11.05 -5.76 -27.28
C CYS A 95 -11.37 -4.26 -27.17
N GLU A 96 -10.53 -3.50 -26.47
CA GLU A 96 -10.67 -2.04 -26.29
C GLU A 96 -10.49 -1.27 -27.61
N GLU A 97 -9.62 -1.75 -28.51
CA GLU A 97 -9.30 -1.06 -29.77
C GLU A 97 -10.16 -1.55 -30.94
N TYR A 98 -10.42 -2.87 -31.02
CA TYR A 98 -11.05 -3.47 -32.19
C TYR A 98 -12.45 -4.03 -31.95
N GLY A 99 -12.84 -4.25 -30.68
CA GLY A 99 -14.08 -4.90 -30.27
C GLY A 99 -13.91 -6.36 -29.87
N PRO A 100 -14.97 -7.01 -29.36
CA PRO A 100 -14.91 -8.38 -28.84
C PRO A 100 -14.78 -9.41 -29.95
N ASP A 101 -14.09 -10.51 -29.63
CA ASP A 101 -13.88 -11.66 -30.51
C ASP A 101 -13.19 -11.31 -31.83
N VAL A 102 -12.30 -10.29 -31.81
CA VAL A 102 -11.55 -9.85 -32.98
C VAL A 102 -10.13 -10.42 -32.96
N TYR A 103 -9.73 -10.98 -34.10
CA TYR A 103 -8.49 -11.72 -34.27
C TYR A 103 -7.75 -11.27 -35.54
N SER A 104 -6.46 -11.57 -35.60
CA SER A 104 -5.68 -11.61 -36.84
C SER A 104 -5.33 -13.06 -37.16
N ILE A 105 -5.38 -13.44 -38.44
CA ILE A 105 -5.10 -14.80 -38.92
C ILE A 105 -3.82 -14.76 -39.74
N HIS A 106 -2.72 -15.28 -39.18
CA HIS A 106 -1.38 -15.24 -39.75
C HIS A 106 -1.06 -16.53 -40.49
N ALA A 107 -0.45 -16.39 -41.67
CA ALA A 107 0.15 -17.52 -42.36
C ALA A 107 1.37 -18.02 -41.58
N ASP A 108 1.61 -19.34 -41.58
CA ASP A 108 2.81 -19.93 -40.97
C ASP A 108 4.05 -19.54 -41.78
N GLY A 109 4.95 -18.76 -41.19
CA GLY A 109 6.15 -18.27 -41.86
C GLY A 109 6.86 -17.14 -41.11
N PRO A 110 8.05 -16.71 -41.59
CA PRO A 110 8.87 -15.71 -40.91
C PRO A 110 8.34 -14.27 -41.07
N ALA A 111 7.35 -14.04 -41.92
CA ALA A 111 6.82 -12.73 -42.22
C ALA A 111 5.45 -12.54 -41.54
N ASN A 112 5.22 -11.33 -41.01
CA ASN A 112 3.96 -10.89 -40.40
C ASN A 112 2.87 -10.71 -41.48
N ILE A 113 2.55 -11.81 -42.17
CA ILE A 113 1.62 -11.90 -43.29
C ILE A 113 0.31 -12.47 -42.77
N VAL A 114 -0.77 -11.72 -42.94
CA VAL A 114 -2.10 -12.01 -42.40
C VAL A 114 -3.15 -12.01 -43.49
N TRP A 115 -4.28 -12.65 -43.20
CA TRP A 115 -5.49 -12.53 -44.01
C TRP A 115 -5.97 -11.09 -44.03
N ALA A 116 -6.31 -10.60 -45.22
CA ALA A 116 -6.93 -9.31 -45.44
C ALA A 116 -8.02 -9.43 -46.48
N LEU A 117 -9.00 -8.52 -46.40
CA LEU A 117 -10.01 -8.36 -47.42
C LEU A 117 -9.80 -7.01 -48.10
N ASP A 118 -9.54 -7.03 -49.40
CA ASP A 118 -9.14 -5.82 -50.13
C ASP A 118 -10.31 -4.82 -50.28
N ASP A 119 -11.52 -5.32 -50.50
CA ASP A 119 -12.77 -4.55 -50.63
C ASP A 119 -13.99 -5.29 -50.04
N GLY A 120 -15.14 -4.60 -49.94
CA GLY A 120 -16.37 -5.18 -49.40
C GLY A 120 -17.30 -5.84 -50.42
N GLN A 121 -16.85 -6.08 -51.66
CA GLN A 121 -17.71 -6.70 -52.67
C GLN A 121 -17.95 -8.19 -52.35
N PRO A 122 -19.11 -8.75 -52.76
CA PRO A 122 -19.31 -10.19 -52.71
C PRO A 122 -18.29 -10.89 -53.60
N ASP A 123 -17.92 -12.10 -53.20
CA ASP A 123 -16.99 -13.00 -53.91
C ASP A 123 -15.55 -12.47 -54.03
N THR A 124 -15.22 -11.37 -53.35
CA THR A 124 -13.84 -10.87 -53.24
C THR A 124 -12.97 -11.92 -52.54
N PRO A 125 -11.88 -12.39 -53.17
CA PRO A 125 -10.97 -13.35 -52.56
C PRO A 125 -10.25 -12.77 -51.34
N ILE A 126 -10.02 -13.62 -50.34
CA ILE A 126 -9.16 -13.26 -49.21
C ILE A 126 -7.71 -13.30 -49.66
N SER A 127 -7.01 -12.19 -49.48
CA SER A 127 -5.60 -12.03 -49.85
C SER A 127 -4.70 -11.98 -48.62
N LEU A 128 -3.42 -12.24 -48.84
CA LEU A 128 -2.38 -12.20 -47.82
C LEU A 128 -1.67 -10.84 -47.87
N ARG A 129 -1.63 -10.12 -46.76
CA ARG A 129 -1.03 -8.78 -46.67
C ARG A 129 -0.12 -8.68 -45.44
N HIS A 130 0.73 -7.65 -45.39
CA HIS A 130 1.38 -7.30 -44.14
C HIS A 130 0.35 -6.90 -43.10
N LEU A 131 0.54 -7.32 -41.84
CA LEU A 131 -0.27 -6.84 -40.73
C LEU A 131 -0.10 -5.32 -40.58
N THR A 132 -1.21 -4.61 -40.69
CA THR A 132 -1.33 -3.18 -40.36
C THR A 132 -2.45 -3.03 -39.32
N LYS A 133 -2.64 -1.82 -38.80
CA LYS A 133 -3.79 -1.51 -37.92
C LYS A 133 -5.12 -1.38 -38.66
N ASP A 134 -5.12 -1.64 -39.97
CA ASP A 134 -6.31 -1.54 -40.80
C ASP A 134 -7.32 -2.63 -40.42
N ARG A 135 -8.59 -2.23 -40.21
CA ARG A 135 -9.68 -3.16 -39.87
C ARG A 135 -9.92 -4.21 -40.95
N ARG A 136 -9.43 -4.00 -42.17
CA ARG A 136 -9.44 -4.98 -43.27
C ARG A 136 -8.62 -6.23 -42.98
N ASN A 137 -7.62 -6.14 -42.09
CA ASN A 137 -6.78 -7.27 -41.66
C ASN A 137 -7.35 -8.01 -40.44
N MET A 138 -8.50 -7.57 -39.93
CA MET A 138 -9.06 -8.02 -38.66
C MET A 138 -10.34 -8.82 -38.91
N TRP A 139 -10.48 -9.90 -38.17
CA TRP A 139 -11.53 -10.90 -38.38
C TRP A 139 -12.25 -11.19 -37.07
N GLN A 140 -13.56 -11.04 -37.06
CA GLN A 140 -14.39 -11.48 -35.96
C GLN A 140 -14.68 -12.97 -36.11
N ILE A 141 -14.29 -13.77 -35.11
CA ILE A 141 -14.46 -15.24 -35.11
C ILE A 141 -15.49 -15.61 -34.04
N CYS A 142 -16.67 -16.05 -34.47
CA CYS A 142 -17.79 -16.36 -33.58
C CYS A 142 -18.17 -17.84 -33.67
N SER A 143 -18.42 -18.49 -32.54
CA SER A 143 -18.82 -19.91 -32.50
C SER A 143 -20.12 -20.17 -33.27
N TYR A 144 -20.24 -21.37 -33.84
CA TYR A 144 -21.43 -21.83 -34.54
C TYR A 144 -21.92 -23.18 -33.98
N PRO A 145 -23.23 -23.34 -33.67
CA PRO A 145 -24.27 -22.31 -33.75
C PRO A 145 -23.95 -21.11 -32.84
N PRO A 146 -24.43 -19.89 -33.17
CA PRO A 146 -24.13 -18.70 -32.37
C PRO A 146 -24.51 -18.95 -30.92
N VAL A 147 -23.52 -18.94 -30.03
CA VAL A 147 -23.79 -18.94 -28.60
C VAL A 147 -24.38 -17.57 -28.29
N ALA A 148 -25.62 -17.54 -27.82
CA ALA A 148 -26.29 -16.30 -27.46
C ALA A 148 -25.37 -15.50 -26.54
N ARG A 149 -24.92 -14.33 -27.00
CA ARG A 149 -24.07 -13.44 -26.21
C ARG A 149 -24.83 -13.10 -24.94
N ARG A 150 -24.31 -13.58 -23.82
CA ARG A 150 -24.80 -13.19 -22.50
C ARG A 150 -24.14 -11.86 -22.18
N PHE A 151 -24.95 -10.84 -21.94
CA PHE A 151 -24.47 -9.61 -21.34
C PHE A 151 -23.86 -9.95 -19.99
N SER A 152 -22.68 -9.39 -19.71
CA SER A 152 -22.13 -9.57 -18.39
C SER A 152 -23.08 -8.91 -17.38
N PRO A 153 -23.34 -9.55 -16.22
CA PRO A 153 -24.13 -8.94 -15.16
C PRO A 153 -23.52 -7.62 -14.64
N PHE A 154 -22.25 -7.36 -14.97
CA PHE A 154 -21.47 -6.20 -14.55
C PHE A 154 -21.27 -5.15 -15.65
N GLU A 155 -21.76 -5.37 -16.87
CA GLU A 155 -21.46 -4.50 -18.03
C GLU A 155 -22.33 -3.24 -18.10
N THR A 156 -23.51 -3.24 -17.50
CA THR A 156 -24.39 -2.06 -17.57
C THR A 156 -23.93 -1.01 -16.55
N PRO A 157 -23.62 0.23 -16.97
CA PRO A 157 -23.23 1.29 -16.04
C PRO A 157 -24.28 1.44 -14.92
N GLY A 158 -23.83 1.32 -13.68
CA GLY A 158 -24.70 1.41 -12.49
C GLY A 158 -25.40 0.10 -12.07
N THR A 159 -25.28 -1.01 -12.80
CA THR A 159 -25.81 -2.31 -12.33
C THR A 159 -24.84 -3.02 -11.39
N ASP A 160 -23.54 -2.80 -11.57
CA ASP A 160 -22.55 -3.40 -10.70
C ASP A 160 -22.45 -2.64 -9.37
N LYS A 161 -23.17 -3.18 -8.39
CA LYS A 161 -23.18 -2.68 -7.00
C LYS A 161 -22.15 -3.40 -6.12
N SER A 162 -21.33 -4.28 -6.68
CA SER A 162 -20.35 -5.00 -5.90
C SER A 162 -19.19 -4.08 -5.51
N ALA A 163 -18.72 -4.21 -4.28
CA ALA A 163 -17.63 -3.41 -3.73
C ALA A 163 -16.48 -4.33 -3.34
N LEU A 164 -15.26 -3.94 -3.70
CA LEU A 164 -14.04 -4.67 -3.36
C LEU A 164 -13.24 -3.84 -2.36
N GLU A 165 -13.11 -4.35 -1.15
CA GLU A 165 -12.42 -3.68 -0.04
C GLU A 165 -11.15 -4.45 0.31
N LEU A 166 -10.01 -3.75 0.37
CA LEU A 166 -8.75 -4.35 0.78
C LEU A 166 -8.81 -4.69 2.29
N VAL A 167 -8.39 -5.90 2.66
CA VAL A 167 -8.41 -6.39 4.05
C VAL A 167 -7.01 -6.61 4.59
N SER A 168 -6.12 -7.24 3.83
CA SER A 168 -4.72 -7.38 4.25
C SER A 168 -3.78 -7.49 3.05
N VAL A 169 -2.54 -7.03 3.25
CA VAL A 169 -1.43 -7.29 2.34
C VAL A 169 -0.28 -7.83 3.15
N ASP A 170 -0.02 -9.12 3.00
CA ASP A 170 0.97 -9.88 3.77
C ASP A 170 2.12 -10.33 2.85
N GLN A 171 3.35 -10.39 3.37
CA GLN A 171 4.46 -10.98 2.64
C GLN A 171 4.27 -12.50 2.53
N THR A 172 4.46 -13.08 1.34
CA THR A 172 4.42 -14.54 1.17
C THR A 172 5.79 -15.18 1.45
N ALA A 173 5.84 -16.51 1.41
CA ALA A 173 7.12 -17.23 1.47
C ALA A 173 8.02 -16.93 0.26
N ASP A 174 7.43 -16.60 -0.90
CA ASP A 174 8.18 -16.11 -2.06
C ASP A 174 8.33 -14.58 -1.96
N PRO A 175 9.55 -14.05 -1.87
CA PRO A 175 9.76 -12.62 -1.71
C PRO A 175 9.29 -11.77 -2.91
N ASN A 176 8.97 -12.40 -4.05
CA ASN A 176 8.44 -11.72 -5.24
C ASN A 176 6.92 -11.53 -5.22
N TYR A 177 6.21 -12.11 -4.23
CA TYR A 177 4.76 -12.06 -4.15
C TYR A 177 4.28 -11.52 -2.80
N LEU A 178 3.13 -10.82 -2.83
CA LEU A 178 2.36 -10.41 -1.66
C LEU A 178 1.01 -11.13 -1.64
N ALA A 179 0.63 -11.70 -0.51
CA ALA A 179 -0.71 -12.22 -0.32
C ALA A 179 -1.65 -11.04 -0.05
N VAL A 180 -2.57 -10.80 -0.98
CA VAL A 180 -3.60 -9.78 -0.91
C VAL A 180 -4.93 -10.46 -0.58
N ARG A 181 -5.59 -9.99 0.49
CA ARG A 181 -6.95 -10.40 0.83
C ARG A 181 -7.88 -9.22 0.66
N CYS A 182 -9.00 -9.46 -0.02
CA CYS A 182 -10.05 -8.46 -0.17
C CYS A 182 -11.41 -9.06 0.23
N ASP A 183 -12.27 -8.24 0.82
CA ASP A 183 -13.68 -8.54 0.97
C ASP A 183 -14.43 -8.02 -0.27
N TRP A 184 -15.13 -8.89 -0.97
CA TRP A 184 -15.90 -8.60 -2.18
C TRP A 184 -17.39 -8.73 -1.90
N LYS A 185 -18.01 -7.60 -1.56
CA LYS A 185 -19.40 -7.51 -1.10
C LYS A 185 -20.37 -7.30 -2.25
N ASN A 186 -21.65 -7.63 -2.01
CA ASN A 186 -22.79 -7.44 -2.91
C ASN A 186 -22.67 -8.14 -4.29
N LEU A 187 -21.92 -9.24 -4.36
CA LEU A 187 -22.00 -10.14 -5.51
C LEU A 187 -23.25 -11.03 -5.40
N PRO A 188 -23.82 -11.50 -6.53
CA PRO A 188 -24.94 -12.44 -6.48
C PRO A 188 -24.53 -13.75 -5.79
N ALA A 189 -25.24 -14.13 -4.73
CA ALA A 189 -24.98 -15.36 -3.95
C ALA A 189 -25.15 -16.65 -4.77
N GLY A 190 -24.50 -17.74 -4.33
CA GLY A 190 -24.54 -19.06 -4.96
C GLY A 190 -23.82 -19.12 -6.31
N ARG A 191 -22.96 -18.15 -6.62
CA ARG A 191 -22.24 -18.07 -7.90
C ARG A 191 -20.74 -18.34 -7.71
N THR A 192 -20.11 -18.78 -8.79
CA THR A 192 -18.66 -18.92 -8.90
C THR A 192 -18.15 -18.00 -9.99
N LEU A 193 -17.16 -17.18 -9.63
CA LEU A 193 -16.29 -16.46 -10.56
C LEU A 193 -15.04 -17.32 -10.79
N GLN A 194 -14.75 -17.64 -12.05
CA GLN A 194 -13.49 -18.29 -12.40
C GLN A 194 -12.70 -17.38 -13.34
N PHE A 195 -11.56 -16.89 -12.87
CA PHE A 195 -10.66 -16.03 -13.60
C PHE A 195 -9.72 -16.88 -14.45
N LEU A 196 -9.74 -16.63 -15.75
CA LEU A 196 -8.97 -17.40 -16.73
C LEU A 196 -7.60 -16.79 -17.04
N GLU A 197 -7.38 -15.56 -16.58
CA GLU A 197 -6.16 -14.79 -16.73
C GLU A 197 -5.89 -14.06 -15.40
N PRO A 198 -4.62 -13.69 -15.12
CA PRO A 198 -4.29 -12.86 -13.97
C PRO A 198 -5.07 -11.55 -14.02
N LEU A 199 -5.52 -11.07 -12.85
CA LEU A 199 -6.13 -9.75 -12.75
C LEU A 199 -5.05 -8.70 -12.85
N LEU A 200 -5.31 -7.58 -13.53
CA LEU A 200 -4.30 -6.54 -13.71
C LEU A 200 -4.58 -5.39 -12.75
N LEU A 201 -3.62 -5.02 -11.91
CA LEU A 201 -3.70 -3.82 -11.09
C LEU A 201 -3.22 -2.63 -11.90
N LEU A 202 -4.03 -1.57 -11.94
CA LEU A 202 -3.72 -0.35 -12.64
C LEU A 202 -3.65 0.85 -11.71
N TYR A 203 -2.63 1.66 -11.93
CA TYR A 203 -2.48 2.98 -11.34
C TYR A 203 -2.21 3.98 -12.47
N HIS A 204 -3.01 5.05 -12.55
CA HIS A 204 -2.99 6.00 -13.67
C HIS A 204 -3.05 5.35 -15.07
N SER A 205 -3.86 4.30 -15.22
CA SER A 205 -4.03 3.52 -16.47
C SER A 205 -2.84 2.65 -16.89
N GLU A 206 -1.77 2.60 -16.10
CA GLU A 206 -0.63 1.72 -16.34
C GLU A 206 -0.72 0.46 -15.47
N VAL A 207 -0.32 -0.69 -16.02
CA VAL A 207 -0.34 -1.96 -15.29
C VAL A 207 0.87 -2.05 -14.37
N VAL A 208 0.63 -1.99 -13.06
CA VAL A 208 1.67 -1.97 -12.02
C VAL A 208 1.91 -3.33 -11.36
N ALA A 209 0.91 -4.23 -11.42
CA ALA A 209 1.02 -5.58 -10.86
C ALA A 209 0.03 -6.54 -11.51
N GLU A 210 0.27 -7.83 -11.33
CA GLU A 210 -0.64 -8.93 -11.65
C GLU A 210 -1.13 -9.59 -10.35
N LEU A 211 -2.41 -9.90 -10.25
CA LEU A 211 -2.98 -10.66 -9.12
C LEU A 211 -3.44 -12.02 -9.60
N MET A 212 -2.87 -13.06 -8.99
CA MET A 212 -3.25 -14.44 -9.18
C MET A 212 -4.26 -14.82 -8.11
N VAL A 213 -5.50 -15.10 -8.48
CA VAL A 213 -6.45 -15.78 -7.56
C VAL A 213 -5.92 -17.20 -7.30
N SER A 214 -6.29 -17.85 -6.18
CA SER A 214 -5.87 -19.20 -5.76
C SER A 214 -5.65 -20.19 -6.90
N ALA A 215 -4.91 -21.28 -6.68
CA ALA A 215 -4.38 -22.16 -7.74
C ALA A 215 -5.30 -22.56 -8.93
N ASP A 216 -6.62 -22.59 -8.77
CA ASP A 216 -7.61 -22.90 -9.81
C ASP A 216 -8.29 -21.67 -10.46
N GLY A 217 -7.95 -20.47 -10.00
CA GLY A 217 -8.53 -19.20 -10.41
C GLY A 217 -9.98 -19.00 -9.97
N THR A 218 -10.50 -19.79 -9.02
CA THR A 218 -11.92 -19.73 -8.64
C THR A 218 -12.17 -18.92 -7.38
N PHE A 219 -13.33 -18.27 -7.34
CA PHE A 219 -13.84 -17.52 -6.21
C PHE A 219 -15.35 -17.76 -6.10
N VAL A 220 -15.78 -18.32 -4.97
CA VAL A 220 -17.20 -18.54 -4.68
C VAL A 220 -17.75 -17.30 -4.00
N THR A 221 -18.79 -16.70 -4.55
CA THR A 221 -19.31 -15.39 -4.10
C THR A 221 -19.77 -15.40 -2.64
N ASP A 222 -20.23 -16.55 -2.15
CA ASP A 222 -20.71 -16.71 -0.78
C ASP A 222 -19.60 -16.63 0.28
N SER A 223 -18.33 -16.78 -0.10
CA SER A 223 -17.24 -16.59 0.85
C SER A 223 -17.03 -15.11 1.18
N GLU A 224 -17.52 -14.20 0.33
CA GLU A 224 -17.30 -12.75 0.34
C GLU A 224 -15.83 -12.32 0.44
N ARG A 225 -14.87 -13.25 0.48
CA ARG A 225 -13.46 -12.97 0.69
C ARG A 225 -12.64 -13.69 -0.37
N ILE A 226 -11.92 -12.90 -1.14
CA ILE A 226 -11.02 -13.38 -2.18
C ILE A 226 -9.57 -13.24 -1.69
N SER A 227 -8.78 -14.29 -1.91
CA SER A 227 -7.34 -14.30 -1.64
C SER A 227 -6.58 -14.37 -2.96
N MET A 228 -5.56 -13.53 -3.08
CA MET A 228 -4.79 -13.36 -4.31
C MET A 228 -3.31 -13.23 -3.99
N ASP A 229 -2.45 -13.68 -4.89
CA ASP A 229 -1.02 -13.41 -4.87
C ASP A 229 -0.71 -12.28 -5.85
N LEU A 230 -0.31 -11.13 -5.33
CA LEU A 230 0.10 -9.97 -6.10
C LEU A 230 1.58 -10.08 -6.45
N ARG A 231 1.85 -10.03 -7.76
CA ARG A 231 3.18 -9.97 -8.35
C ARG A 231 3.42 -8.56 -8.90
N PRO A 232 4.28 -7.75 -8.27
CA PRO A 232 4.64 -6.43 -8.80
C PRO A 232 5.31 -6.55 -10.17
N ARG A 233 5.05 -5.58 -11.05
CA ARG A 233 5.84 -5.40 -12.26
C ARG A 233 6.87 -4.32 -12.01
N ASP A 234 8.14 -4.62 -12.31
CA ASP A 234 9.23 -3.66 -12.18
C ASP A 234 9.11 -2.58 -13.27
N THR A 235 8.33 -1.56 -12.95
CA THR A 235 7.96 -0.47 -13.85
C THR A 235 8.05 0.85 -13.07
N PRO A 236 8.38 1.98 -13.73
CA PRO A 236 8.31 3.29 -13.09
C PRO A 236 6.93 3.57 -12.47
N ALA A 237 5.87 3.04 -13.09
CA ALA A 237 4.50 3.11 -12.62
C ALA A 237 4.31 2.51 -11.22
N PHE A 238 4.92 1.35 -10.95
CA PHE A 238 4.87 0.70 -9.64
C PHE A 238 5.61 1.52 -8.57
N GLN A 239 6.76 2.12 -8.91
CA GLN A 239 7.49 3.01 -8.00
C GLN A 239 6.65 4.25 -7.64
N THR A 240 5.95 4.83 -8.61
CA THR A 240 5.02 5.94 -8.37
C THR A 240 3.87 5.52 -7.47
N LEU A 241 3.27 4.33 -7.70
CA LEU A 241 2.25 3.78 -6.81
C LEU A 241 2.78 3.60 -5.38
N ALA A 242 3.96 3.00 -5.21
CA ALA A 242 4.58 2.83 -3.91
C ALA A 242 4.81 4.18 -3.21
N GLY A 243 5.30 5.18 -3.95
CA GLY A 243 5.45 6.55 -3.45
C GLY A 243 4.13 7.19 -3.04
N ALA A 244 3.05 6.98 -3.79
CA ALA A 244 1.71 7.45 -3.45
C ALA A 244 1.18 6.78 -2.19
N ILE A 245 1.27 5.45 -2.08
CA ILE A 245 0.89 4.70 -0.86
C ILE A 245 1.67 5.23 0.35
N LEU A 246 2.89 5.72 0.15
CA LEU A 246 3.73 6.26 1.21
C LEU A 246 3.42 7.70 1.64
N SER A 247 2.76 8.48 0.79
CA SER A 247 2.58 9.92 0.97
C SER A 247 1.13 10.35 1.14
N GLU A 248 0.19 9.59 0.58
CA GLU A 248 -1.24 9.89 0.54
C GLU A 248 -2.02 9.06 1.56
N GLY A 249 -3.22 9.53 1.96
CA GLY A 249 -4.09 8.82 2.90
C GLY A 249 -4.84 7.67 2.24
N ASP A 250 -5.44 7.94 1.07
CA ASP A 250 -6.21 6.99 0.29
C ASP A 250 -5.68 6.99 -1.14
N VAL A 251 -5.18 5.85 -1.60
CA VAL A 251 -4.65 5.67 -2.95
C VAL A 251 -5.60 4.78 -3.74
N GLN A 252 -6.27 5.38 -4.71
CA GLN A 252 -7.20 4.69 -5.59
C GLN A 252 -6.44 3.96 -6.70
N VAL A 253 -6.73 2.67 -6.86
CA VAL A 253 -6.25 1.85 -7.98
C VAL A 253 -7.41 1.09 -8.60
N TYR A 254 -7.20 0.55 -9.80
CA TYR A 254 -8.22 -0.23 -10.51
C TYR A 254 -7.75 -1.65 -10.77
N LEU A 255 -8.56 -2.63 -10.42
CA LEU A 255 -8.41 -4.02 -10.80
C LEU A 255 -9.14 -4.25 -12.11
N ARG A 256 -8.42 -4.64 -13.16
CA ARG A 256 -8.99 -4.95 -14.49
C ARG A 256 -9.06 -6.46 -14.68
N ILE A 257 -10.25 -6.93 -15.01
CA ILE A 257 -10.62 -8.32 -15.19
C ILE A 257 -11.05 -8.48 -16.65
N ARG A 258 -10.35 -9.31 -17.44
CA ARG A 258 -10.59 -9.42 -18.89
C ARG A 258 -11.38 -10.65 -19.29
N LYS A 259 -11.05 -11.80 -18.71
CA LYS A 259 -11.65 -13.09 -19.04
C LYS A 259 -12.03 -13.85 -17.79
N TYR A 260 -13.32 -14.10 -17.67
CA TYR A 260 -13.85 -14.83 -16.53
C TYR A 260 -15.07 -15.65 -16.93
N LYS A 261 -15.31 -16.73 -16.20
CA LYS A 261 -16.59 -17.45 -16.21
C LYS A 261 -17.39 -16.99 -15.00
N PHE A 262 -18.70 -16.86 -15.16
CA PHE A 262 -19.62 -16.52 -14.08
C PHE A 262 -20.87 -17.39 -14.18
N TYR A 263 -21.01 -18.33 -13.26
CA TYR A 263 -22.01 -19.38 -13.32
C TYR A 263 -22.50 -19.77 -11.92
N HIS A 264 -23.63 -20.48 -11.82
CA HIS A 264 -24.13 -20.97 -10.54
C HIS A 264 -23.31 -22.16 -10.05
N SER A 265 -22.90 -22.15 -8.79
CA SER A 265 -21.94 -23.14 -8.25
C SER A 265 -22.47 -24.57 -8.27
N SER A 266 -23.79 -24.75 -8.34
CA SER A 266 -24.43 -26.08 -8.44
C SER A 266 -24.45 -26.67 -9.86
N LEU A 267 -23.99 -25.95 -10.88
CA LEU A 267 -24.02 -26.44 -12.26
C LEU A 267 -22.97 -27.55 -12.48
N PRO A 268 -23.34 -28.65 -13.14
CA PRO A 268 -22.41 -29.73 -13.44
C PRO A 268 -21.31 -29.26 -14.40
N GLU A 269 -20.19 -29.98 -14.40
CA GLU A 269 -19.12 -29.76 -15.37
C GLU A 269 -19.62 -30.03 -16.80
N GLY A 270 -19.23 -29.19 -17.76
CA GLY A 270 -19.71 -29.26 -19.15
C GLY A 270 -21.04 -28.58 -19.42
N ASP A 271 -21.70 -27.99 -18.41
CA ASP A 271 -22.87 -27.15 -18.65
C ASP A 271 -22.50 -25.92 -19.51
N PRO A 272 -23.24 -25.61 -20.59
CA PRO A 272 -22.94 -24.47 -21.46
C PRO A 272 -22.84 -23.12 -20.73
N GLU A 273 -23.58 -22.92 -19.63
CA GLU A 273 -23.46 -21.71 -18.80
C GLU A 273 -22.14 -21.67 -18.04
N ARG A 274 -21.68 -22.82 -17.53
CA ARG A 274 -20.39 -22.94 -16.85
C ARG A 274 -19.21 -22.78 -17.81
N GLU A 275 -19.38 -23.18 -19.07
CA GLU A 275 -18.37 -23.02 -20.11
C GLU A 275 -18.35 -21.64 -20.78
N TYR A 276 -19.36 -20.81 -20.54
CA TYR A 276 -19.42 -19.48 -21.13
C TYR A 276 -18.35 -18.55 -20.54
N VAL A 277 -17.51 -18.00 -21.41
CA VAL A 277 -16.45 -17.06 -21.06
C VAL A 277 -16.89 -15.64 -21.38
N TYR A 278 -17.02 -14.81 -20.36
CA TYR A 278 -17.20 -13.37 -20.51
C TYR A 278 -15.84 -12.75 -20.90
N ARG A 279 -15.83 -12.01 -22.01
CA ARG A 279 -14.64 -11.32 -22.55
C ARG A 279 -14.71 -9.80 -22.42
N HIS A 280 -15.77 -9.27 -21.81
CA HIS A 280 -15.89 -7.85 -21.53
C HIS A 280 -14.92 -7.46 -20.41
N THR A 281 -14.26 -6.32 -20.56
CA THR A 281 -13.34 -5.82 -19.53
C THR A 281 -14.13 -5.26 -18.37
N TRP A 282 -13.99 -5.88 -17.21
CA TRP A 282 -14.62 -5.48 -15.97
C TRP A 282 -13.60 -4.78 -15.05
N HIS A 283 -13.89 -3.56 -14.62
CA HIS A 283 -13.02 -2.79 -13.74
C HIS A 283 -13.62 -2.72 -12.33
N LYS A 284 -12.76 -2.93 -11.33
CA LYS A 284 -13.09 -2.73 -9.93
C LYS A 284 -12.16 -1.73 -9.28
N GLU A 285 -12.74 -0.74 -8.65
CA GLU A 285 -12.00 0.16 -7.79
C GLU A 285 -11.53 -0.58 -6.54
N LEU A 286 -10.28 -0.32 -6.16
CA LEU A 286 -9.69 -0.79 -4.92
C LEU A 286 -8.96 0.40 -4.29
N ILE A 287 -9.18 0.62 -2.99
CA ILE A 287 -8.56 1.73 -2.27
C ILE A 287 -7.50 1.16 -1.32
N PHE A 288 -6.25 1.57 -1.52
CA PHE A 288 -5.18 1.33 -0.58
C PHE A 288 -5.18 2.45 0.46
N LYS A 289 -5.28 2.09 1.74
CA LYS A 289 -5.00 3.04 2.81
C LYS A 289 -3.48 3.24 2.88
N GLY A 290 -3.04 4.44 2.56
CA GLY A 290 -1.64 4.79 2.57
C GLY A 290 -1.09 4.94 3.98
N ILE A 291 0.23 5.05 4.03
CA ILE A 291 1.06 5.20 5.22
C ILE A 291 1.02 6.65 5.74
N HIS A 292 0.32 7.58 5.08
CA HIS A 292 0.09 8.89 5.66
C HIS A 292 -0.55 8.80 7.06
N SER A 293 -1.46 7.84 7.26
CA SER A 293 -2.04 7.59 8.58
C SER A 293 -1.01 7.18 9.63
N LEU A 294 0.09 6.53 9.25
CA LEU A 294 1.21 6.24 10.17
C LEU A 294 1.87 7.53 10.66
N ARG A 295 2.00 8.57 9.82
CA ARG A 295 2.61 9.85 10.20
C ARG A 295 1.77 10.59 11.23
N GLU A 296 0.45 10.54 11.09
CA GLU A 296 -0.49 11.18 12.00
C GLU A 296 -0.70 10.38 13.30
N CYS A 297 -0.31 9.11 13.32
CA CYS A 297 -0.56 8.19 14.43
C CYS A 297 0.72 7.72 15.16
N VAL A 298 1.85 8.41 14.97
CA VAL A 298 3.02 8.24 15.86
C VAL A 298 2.73 8.96 17.17
N ASN A 299 2.37 8.20 18.20
CA ASN A 299 2.26 8.71 19.55
C ASN A 299 3.57 8.43 20.31
N LEU A 300 4.17 9.47 20.88
CA LEU A 300 5.33 9.33 21.75
C LEU A 300 4.85 9.44 23.19
N SER A 301 5.14 8.45 24.01
CA SER A 301 4.78 8.42 25.42
C SER A 301 6.01 8.10 26.29
N ASN A 302 5.86 8.29 27.60
CA ASN A 302 6.84 7.86 28.61
C ASN A 302 8.28 8.32 28.37
N LEU A 303 8.51 9.58 27.94
CA LEU A 303 9.89 10.08 27.93
C LEU A 303 10.44 10.09 29.36
N ARG A 304 11.48 9.30 29.60
CA ARG A 304 12.27 9.36 30.83
C ARG A 304 13.61 9.98 30.49
N LEU A 305 13.88 11.15 31.05
CA LEU A 305 15.24 11.65 31.18
C LEU A 305 15.84 10.93 32.38
N LEU A 306 16.55 9.84 32.11
CA LEU A 306 17.40 9.19 33.08
C LEU A 306 18.63 10.08 33.23
N GLY A 307 18.97 10.40 34.47
CA GLY A 307 20.13 11.23 34.76
C GLY A 307 21.43 10.62 34.23
N SER A 308 22.53 11.34 34.42
CA SER A 308 23.85 10.89 33.99
C SER A 308 24.16 9.50 34.55
N SER A 309 24.14 8.49 33.69
CA SER A 309 24.52 7.13 34.05
C SER A 309 26.04 7.03 33.99
N TYR A 310 26.70 6.84 35.13
CA TYR A 310 28.06 6.31 35.15
C TYR A 310 27.97 4.81 34.85
N ASP A 311 28.03 4.46 33.57
CA ASP A 311 28.38 3.09 33.22
C ASP A 311 29.90 2.99 33.33
N GLU A 312 30.42 2.23 34.30
CA GLU A 312 31.87 2.11 34.57
C GLU A 312 32.69 1.65 33.34
N LYS A 313 32.01 1.18 32.29
CA LYS A 313 32.61 0.72 31.04
C LYS A 313 32.60 1.75 29.91
N ASP A 314 31.92 2.89 30.07
CA ASP A 314 31.74 3.88 29.00
C ASP A 314 32.67 5.08 29.22
N ILE A 315 33.69 5.21 28.36
CA ILE A 315 34.82 6.15 28.51
C ILE A 315 34.41 7.62 28.28
N ASN A 316 33.16 7.86 27.84
CA ASN A 316 32.73 9.14 27.30
C ASN A 316 32.13 10.14 28.31
N GLY A 317 32.20 9.85 29.61
CA GLY A 317 31.75 10.77 30.67
C GLY A 317 30.23 10.80 30.88
N PRO A 318 29.73 11.65 31.79
CA PRO A 318 28.31 11.73 32.14
C PRO A 318 27.47 12.21 30.95
N TYR A 319 26.51 11.39 30.50
CA TYR A 319 25.57 11.75 29.44
C TYR A 319 24.13 11.63 29.92
N ILE A 320 23.26 12.54 29.48
CA ILE A 320 21.81 12.46 29.73
C ILE A 320 21.26 11.32 28.90
N ARG A 321 20.73 10.28 29.55
CA ARG A 321 20.07 9.15 28.86
C ARG A 321 18.58 9.43 28.77
N ALA A 322 18.08 9.76 27.59
CA ALA A 322 16.64 9.83 27.35
C ALA A 322 16.12 8.49 26.80
N THR A 323 15.04 7.96 27.38
CA THR A 323 14.28 6.85 26.80
C THR A 323 12.89 7.37 26.44
N VAL A 324 12.44 7.18 25.20
CA VAL A 324 11.07 7.50 24.77
C VAL A 324 10.41 6.23 24.28
N ASP A 325 9.16 5.99 24.71
CA ASP A 325 8.36 4.92 24.13
C ASP A 325 7.67 5.49 22.88
N ALA A 326 7.95 4.92 21.72
CA ALA A 326 7.29 5.29 20.49
C ALA A 326 6.22 4.25 20.16
N GLN A 327 4.95 4.66 20.17
CA GLN A 327 3.84 3.85 19.71
C GLN A 327 3.41 4.34 18.33
N ILE A 328 3.41 3.44 17.35
CA ILE A 328 3.00 3.77 15.98
C ILE A 328 1.70 3.04 15.67
N LEU A 329 0.55 3.73 15.67
CA LEU A 329 -0.73 3.11 15.36
C LEU A 329 -1.00 3.18 13.85
N SER A 330 -0.74 2.10 13.13
CA SER A 330 -1.04 2.03 11.69
C SER A 330 -2.49 1.61 11.43
N THR A 331 -3.22 2.36 10.61
CA THR A 331 -4.42 1.84 9.93
C THR A 331 -4.08 1.20 8.58
N CYS A 332 -2.82 1.28 8.14
CA CYS A 332 -2.37 0.66 6.92
C CYS A 332 -2.35 -0.86 7.07
N LEU A 333 -2.93 -1.54 6.08
CA LEU A 333 -3.10 -3.00 6.04
C LEU A 333 -1.84 -3.74 5.53
N LEU A 334 -0.80 -2.98 5.15
CA LEU A 334 0.50 -3.51 4.78
C LEU A 334 1.30 -3.84 6.04
N LYS A 335 1.71 -5.10 6.17
CA LYS A 335 2.75 -5.47 7.15
C LYS A 335 4.11 -5.10 6.60
N CYS A 336 4.74 -4.09 7.18
CA CYS A 336 6.07 -3.64 6.80
C CYS A 336 7.02 -3.62 7.99
N SER A 337 8.29 -4.00 7.77
CA SER A 337 9.38 -3.65 8.68
C SER A 337 9.96 -2.30 8.26
N ALA A 338 10.11 -1.42 9.24
CA ALA A 338 10.62 -0.07 9.06
C ALA A 338 11.82 0.13 9.97
N ASN A 339 12.94 0.59 9.41
CA ASN A 339 14.03 1.15 10.19
C ASN A 339 13.80 2.65 10.29
N ALA A 340 13.71 3.18 11.50
CA ALA A 340 13.49 4.60 11.73
C ALA A 340 14.64 5.17 12.56
N VAL A 341 15.15 6.32 12.14
CA VAL A 341 16.08 7.12 12.93
C VAL A 341 15.31 8.32 13.47
N ALA A 342 15.05 8.30 14.77
CA ALA A 342 14.35 9.37 15.46
C ALA A 342 15.37 10.29 16.14
N THR A 343 15.39 11.56 15.74
CA THR A 343 16.20 12.60 16.39
C THR A 343 15.30 13.51 17.21
N VAL A 344 15.63 13.69 18.50
CA VAL A 344 14.86 14.54 19.42
C VAL A 344 15.54 15.90 19.55
N TYR A 345 14.77 16.98 19.35
CA TYR A 345 15.22 18.35 19.52
C TYR A 345 14.42 19.07 20.62
N TYR A 346 15.11 19.94 21.37
CA TYR A 346 14.51 20.96 22.21
C TYR A 346 14.96 22.35 21.73
N GLY A 347 14.02 23.15 21.24
CA GLY A 347 14.32 24.37 20.49
C GLY A 347 15.15 24.05 19.24
N THR A 348 16.37 24.60 19.16
CA THR A 348 17.34 24.31 18.08
C THR A 348 18.40 23.28 18.48
N CYS A 349 18.36 22.78 19.71
CA CYS A 349 19.38 21.87 20.24
C CYS A 349 19.00 20.41 20.00
N LYS A 350 19.91 19.64 19.41
CA LYS A 350 19.76 18.18 19.24
C LYS A 350 20.09 17.49 20.56
N LEU A 351 19.09 16.84 21.15
CA LEU A 351 19.23 16.13 22.42
C LEU A 351 19.76 14.71 22.27
N GLY A 352 19.46 14.03 21.15
CA GLY A 352 19.90 12.65 20.93
C GLY A 352 19.32 12.02 19.66
N ILE A 353 19.83 10.83 19.32
CA ILE A 353 19.40 9.99 18.20
C ILE A 353 19.02 8.61 18.74
N ALA A 354 17.85 8.11 18.37
CA ALA A 354 17.44 6.74 18.60
C ALA A 354 17.32 6.01 17.26
N ASN A 355 18.02 4.87 17.13
CA ASN A 355 17.86 3.97 16.01
C ASN A 355 16.85 2.89 16.40
N LEU A 356 15.69 2.92 15.78
CA LEU A 356 14.63 1.94 16.00
C LEU A 356 14.70 0.90 14.89
N LYS A 357 14.83 -0.38 15.27
CA LYS A 357 14.83 -1.54 14.37
C LYS A 357 13.77 -2.53 14.82
N ASP A 358 12.95 -3.01 13.88
CA ASP A 358 12.08 -4.19 14.02
C ASP A 358 11.13 -4.23 15.25
N PHE A 359 10.34 -3.18 15.49
CA PHE A 359 9.50 -3.06 16.70
C PHE A 359 7.98 -3.30 16.45
N PRO A 360 7.30 -4.14 17.28
CA PRO A 360 5.84 -4.31 17.29
C PRO A 360 5.12 -3.32 18.24
N VAL A 361 3.81 -3.12 18.04
CA VAL A 361 3.02 -2.01 18.64
C VAL A 361 1.99 -2.53 19.66
N GLU A 362 2.00 -2.01 20.90
CA GLU A 362 0.98 -2.29 21.94
C GLU A 362 0.61 -1.03 22.78
N PRO A 363 -0.58 -0.96 23.44
CA PRO A 363 -1.13 0.29 24.01
C PRO A 363 -1.09 0.39 25.55
N HIS A 364 -0.58 1.48 26.13
CA HIS A 364 -0.67 1.79 27.58
C HIS A 364 -0.92 3.30 27.87
N PHE A 365 -1.52 3.61 29.04
CA PHE A 365 -2.12 4.90 29.47
C PHE A 365 -1.14 6.06 29.79
N MET A 366 -1.63 7.32 29.71
CA MET A 366 -0.89 8.60 29.92
C MET A 366 -1.42 9.49 31.08
N THR A 367 -0.66 10.53 31.51
CA THR A 367 -0.98 11.49 32.61
C THR A 367 -0.94 12.98 32.14
N GLU A 368 -0.47 14.01 32.87
CA GLU A 368 -0.98 15.42 32.70
C GLU A 368 -0.02 16.61 32.37
N MET A 369 1.30 16.50 32.20
CA MET A 369 2.15 17.68 31.84
C MET A 369 2.58 17.68 30.36
N GLN A 370 2.97 18.81 29.72
CA GLN A 370 3.32 18.87 28.29
C GLN A 370 4.52 19.80 27.98
N LEU A 371 5.57 19.28 27.33
CA LEU A 371 6.82 19.91 26.90
C LEU A 371 6.91 19.86 25.37
N PRO A 372 6.92 20.98 24.65
CA PRO A 372 7.02 20.95 23.19
C PRO A 372 8.39 20.42 22.75
N ILE A 373 8.38 19.37 21.94
CA ILE A 373 9.54 18.82 21.26
C ILE A 373 9.33 18.80 19.76
N ARG A 374 10.44 18.71 19.03
CA ARG A 374 10.43 18.42 17.61
C ARG A 374 11.11 17.08 17.38
N LEU A 375 10.34 16.12 16.87
CA LEU A 375 10.86 14.84 16.40
C LEU A 375 11.15 14.97 14.92
N VAL A 376 12.38 14.68 14.51
CA VAL A 376 12.74 14.56 13.09
C VAL A 376 13.01 13.09 12.82
N VAL A 377 12.21 12.50 11.94
CA VAL A 377 12.48 11.16 11.40
C VAL A 377 13.30 11.36 10.13
N GLU A 378 14.60 11.09 10.21
CA GLU A 378 15.56 11.44 9.15
C GLU A 378 15.42 10.55 7.91
N ALA A 379 15.16 9.27 8.12
CA ALA A 379 14.86 8.33 7.05
C ALA A 379 14.00 7.19 7.62
N ILE A 380 13.02 6.75 6.83
CA ILE A 380 12.42 5.44 7.01
C ILE A 380 12.71 4.65 5.75
N SER A 381 13.42 3.54 5.89
CA SER A 381 13.62 2.60 4.79
C SER A 381 12.67 1.42 4.98
N MET A 382 11.90 1.09 3.96
CA MET A 382 10.98 -0.05 3.93
C MET A 382 11.33 -0.94 2.74
N THR A 383 11.38 -2.25 2.94
CA THR A 383 11.54 -3.20 1.83
C THR A 383 10.17 -3.77 1.46
N VAL A 384 9.68 -3.45 0.26
CA VAL A 384 8.44 -4.04 -0.30
C VAL A 384 8.83 -4.91 -1.48
N CYS A 385 8.54 -6.21 -1.41
CA CYS A 385 8.87 -7.17 -2.48
C CYS A 385 10.33 -7.08 -2.94
N THR A 386 11.28 -7.11 -1.99
CA THR A 386 12.74 -6.93 -2.22
C THR A 386 13.18 -5.54 -2.67
N GLN A 387 12.26 -4.62 -2.97
CA GLN A 387 12.60 -3.25 -3.33
C GLN A 387 12.71 -2.38 -2.08
N LEU A 388 13.88 -1.78 -1.88
CA LEU A 388 14.10 -0.81 -0.83
C LEU A 388 13.49 0.53 -1.25
N VAL A 389 12.47 0.96 -0.52
CA VAL A 389 11.84 2.26 -0.68
C VAL A 389 12.21 3.14 0.51
N ASN A 390 12.77 4.31 0.21
CA ASN A 390 13.13 5.29 1.23
C ASN A 390 12.04 6.36 1.29
N LEU A 391 11.50 6.57 2.48
CA LEU A 391 10.59 7.65 2.77
C LEU A 391 11.37 8.96 2.93
N PRO A 392 10.82 10.08 2.42
CA PRO A 392 11.37 11.40 2.72
C PRO A 392 11.28 11.67 4.23
N SER A 393 12.25 12.42 4.74
CA SER A 393 12.24 12.84 6.13
C SER A 393 10.98 13.64 6.44
N PHE A 394 10.47 13.50 7.66
CA PHE A 394 9.36 14.30 8.14
C PHE A 394 9.58 14.72 9.57
N THR A 395 8.94 15.84 9.92
CA THR A 395 9.07 16.47 11.22
C THR A 395 7.71 16.45 11.90
N ILE A 396 7.67 15.99 13.14
CA ILE A 396 6.49 16.05 14.00
C ILE A 396 6.80 17.04 15.12
N ASP A 397 6.05 18.13 15.17
CA ASP A 397 5.99 18.97 16.37
C ASP A 397 4.98 18.32 17.33
N THR A 398 5.45 17.87 18.49
CA THR A 398 4.61 17.19 19.50
C THR A 398 4.93 17.70 20.90
N CYS A 399 4.14 17.33 21.90
CA CYS A 399 4.34 17.71 23.28
C CYS A 399 4.52 16.47 24.17
N ILE A 400 5.56 16.46 24.99
CA ILE A 400 5.94 15.36 25.89
C ILE A 400 5.44 15.60 27.30
N GLN A 401 4.96 14.56 27.96
CA GLN A 401 4.70 14.63 29.39
C GLN A 401 5.95 14.29 30.21
N GLY A 402 6.54 15.29 30.85
CA GLY A 402 7.68 15.10 31.75
C GLY A 402 7.22 14.75 33.17
N HIS A 403 7.81 13.72 33.78
CA HIS A 403 7.79 13.57 35.23
C HIS A 403 8.77 14.59 35.85
N GLY A 404 8.26 15.52 36.64
CA GLY A 404 9.09 16.34 37.52
C GLY A 404 9.80 15.44 38.53
N LEU A 405 11.13 15.44 38.54
CA LEU A 405 11.92 14.84 39.61
C LEU A 405 11.77 15.68 40.88
N ASN A 406 11.41 15.05 42.00
CA ASN A 406 11.46 15.70 43.31
C ASN A 406 12.93 15.88 43.71
N LEU A 407 13.50 17.03 43.35
CA LEU A 407 14.90 17.37 43.65
C LEU A 407 15.14 17.64 45.14
N ILE A 408 14.09 18.00 45.88
CA ILE A 408 14.09 18.14 47.33
C ILE A 408 13.37 16.95 47.93
N THR A 409 14.09 16.13 48.70
CA THR A 409 13.59 14.87 49.25
C THR A 409 13.19 14.99 50.72
N ALA A 410 13.73 15.97 51.44
CA ALA A 410 13.34 16.31 52.81
C ALA A 410 13.63 17.79 53.11
N VAL A 411 12.88 18.36 54.05
CA VAL A 411 13.18 19.67 54.64
C VAL A 411 13.16 19.53 56.16
N ASP A 412 14.28 19.78 56.82
CA ASP A 412 14.35 19.82 58.27
C ASP A 412 14.24 21.26 58.75
N VAL A 413 13.43 21.47 59.78
CA VAL A 413 13.21 22.79 60.37
C VAL A 413 13.77 22.78 61.79
N HIS A 414 14.81 23.57 62.02
CA HIS A 414 15.41 23.71 63.35
C HIS A 414 14.95 25.03 63.98
N VAL A 415 14.42 24.93 65.20
CA VAL A 415 14.00 26.08 65.99
C VAL A 415 14.98 26.27 67.13
N THR A 416 15.73 27.37 67.13
CA THR A 416 16.69 27.66 68.19
C THR A 416 16.15 28.78 69.10
N PRO A 417 16.02 28.56 70.42
CA PRO A 417 15.63 29.60 71.35
C PRO A 417 16.80 30.58 71.54
N MET A 418 16.64 31.84 71.13
CA MET A 418 17.55 32.90 71.57
C MET A 418 17.12 33.47 72.93
N ILE A 419 18.10 33.89 73.70
CA ILE A 419 17.90 34.68 74.92
C ILE A 419 17.27 36.02 74.48
N PHE A 420 16.05 36.29 74.96
CA PHE A 420 15.12 37.39 74.60
C PHE A 420 14.24 37.18 73.34
N LEU A 421 13.08 36.55 73.54
CA LEU A 421 11.80 36.61 72.79
C LEU A 421 11.80 36.46 71.25
N LYS A 422 12.94 36.30 70.58
CA LYS A 422 13.03 35.93 69.16
C LYS A 422 13.44 34.48 69.06
N ARG A 423 12.70 33.70 68.27
CA ARG A 423 13.13 32.35 67.87
C ARG A 423 13.76 32.44 66.50
N GLU A 424 14.88 31.76 66.35
CA GLU A 424 15.51 31.58 65.06
C GLU A 424 14.95 30.31 64.42
N LEU A 425 14.48 30.43 63.19
CA LEU A 425 14.04 29.30 62.37
C LEU A 425 15.10 29.11 61.29
N SER A 426 15.64 27.90 61.19
CA SER A 426 16.53 27.52 60.10
C SER A 426 15.94 26.34 59.35
N PHE A 427 16.09 26.37 58.03
CA PHE A 427 15.58 25.34 57.14
C PHE A 427 16.78 24.66 56.49
N GLU A 428 16.84 23.34 56.59
CA GLU A 428 17.84 22.50 55.95
C GLU A 428 17.13 21.68 54.88
N PHE A 429 17.49 21.92 53.61
CA PHE A 429 16.89 21.22 52.49
C PHE A 429 17.82 20.06 52.12
N THR A 430 17.32 18.83 52.23
CA THR A 430 18.01 17.68 51.66
C THR A 430 17.64 17.59 50.19
N MET A 431 18.61 17.88 49.32
CA MET A 431 18.47 17.75 47.89
C MET A 431 19.24 16.54 47.39
N GLN A 432 18.62 15.75 46.51
CA GLN A 432 19.32 14.71 45.78
C GLN A 432 19.47 15.18 44.33
N ASN A 433 20.69 15.60 43.96
CA ASN A 433 21.02 15.96 42.58
C ASN A 433 21.29 14.68 41.77
N PRO A 434 20.41 14.25 40.87
CA PRO A 434 20.60 13.00 40.12
C PRO A 434 21.56 13.16 38.93
N LEU A 435 22.10 14.37 38.69
CA LEU A 435 22.80 14.71 37.47
C LEU A 435 24.29 15.02 37.65
N ASP A 436 24.88 14.88 38.85
CA ASP A 436 26.31 15.20 39.15
C ASP A 436 26.82 16.48 38.46
N THR A 437 25.97 17.50 38.38
CA THR A 437 26.19 18.76 37.65
C THR A 437 25.90 19.96 38.55
N THR A 438 26.38 21.14 38.17
CA THR A 438 26.18 22.35 38.97
C THR A 438 24.73 22.82 38.85
N LEU A 439 23.96 22.65 39.92
CA LEU A 439 22.62 23.23 40.05
C LEU A 439 22.75 24.71 40.40
N GLU A 440 22.14 25.63 39.65
CA GLU A 440 22.18 27.07 39.94
C GLU A 440 20.79 27.60 40.36
N LEU A 441 20.56 27.77 41.66
CA LEU A 441 19.31 28.34 42.16
C LEU A 441 19.33 29.86 41.98
N ARG A 442 18.77 30.37 40.87
CA ARG A 442 18.80 31.82 40.55
C ARG A 442 17.81 32.65 41.34
N SER A 443 16.62 32.14 41.63
CA SER A 443 15.66 32.83 42.48
C SER A 443 14.84 31.87 43.34
N MET A 444 14.67 32.23 44.61
CA MET A 444 13.80 31.53 45.54
C MET A 444 12.87 32.57 46.15
N GLN A 445 11.56 32.38 46.01
CA GLN A 445 10.57 33.19 46.70
C GLN A 445 9.94 32.40 47.83
N LEU A 446 9.74 33.06 48.96
CA LEU A 446 9.11 32.45 50.12
C LEU A 446 7.80 33.16 50.31
N GLN A 447 6.68 32.46 50.19
CA GLN A 447 5.37 33.06 50.29
C GLN A 447 4.77 32.67 51.64
N GLY A 448 4.91 33.57 52.61
CA GLY A 448 4.15 33.51 53.86
C GLY A 448 3.01 34.53 53.82
N GLN A 449 1.95 34.32 54.62
CA GLN A 449 0.87 35.31 54.77
C GLN A 449 1.27 36.60 55.51
N GLY A 450 2.55 36.80 55.82
CA GLY A 450 3.15 38.07 56.25
C GLY A 450 4.23 38.50 55.26
N LYS A 451 4.49 39.81 55.13
CA LYS A 451 5.48 40.38 54.19
C LYS A 451 6.82 39.63 54.27
N SER A 452 7.05 38.69 53.35
CA SER A 452 8.31 37.95 53.23
C SER A 452 9.44 38.85 52.70
N PRO A 453 10.70 38.57 53.06
CA PRO A 453 11.83 39.14 52.36
C PRO A 453 11.92 38.58 50.95
N LYS A 454 12.12 39.47 49.98
CA LYS A 454 12.48 39.12 48.60
C LYS A 454 14.00 39.11 48.54
N THR A 455 14.62 37.95 48.30
CA THR A 455 16.05 37.85 48.01
C THR A 455 16.19 37.66 46.50
N SER A 456 16.64 38.70 45.79
CA SER A 456 17.05 38.62 44.39
C SER A 456 18.58 38.54 44.30
N ASP A 457 19.09 37.90 43.24
CA ASP A 457 20.51 37.89 42.88
C ASP A 457 21.43 37.14 43.86
N CYS A 458 21.09 35.88 44.17
CA CYS A 458 22.03 34.96 44.82
C CYS A 458 22.73 34.10 43.75
N TRP A 459 24.06 34.05 43.77
CA TRP A 459 24.86 33.13 42.94
C TRP A 459 25.42 31.99 43.80
N MET A 460 25.53 30.80 43.22
CA MET A 460 26.08 29.62 43.88
C MET A 460 27.12 28.96 43.00
N THR A 461 28.32 28.77 43.55
CA THR A 461 29.42 28.03 42.91
C THR A 461 29.98 27.00 43.89
N SER A 462 29.24 25.93 44.19
CA SER A 462 29.78 24.60 44.56
C SER A 462 28.67 23.57 44.81
N GLY A 463 29.03 22.27 44.80
CA GLY A 463 28.14 21.11 44.82
C GLY A 463 27.44 20.74 46.14
N TYR A 464 27.47 21.57 47.18
CA TYR A 464 26.68 21.31 48.41
C TYR A 464 26.19 22.63 49.04
N PHE A 465 24.90 22.91 48.89
CA PHE A 465 24.18 23.94 49.65
C PHE A 465 23.67 23.30 50.94
N LYS A 466 24.13 23.75 52.12
CA LYS A 466 23.75 23.09 53.38
C LYS A 466 22.64 23.83 54.15
N THR A 467 22.69 25.15 54.24
CA THR A 467 21.71 25.91 55.03
C THR A 467 21.53 27.34 54.52
N PHE A 468 20.33 27.88 54.67
CA PHE A 468 20.07 29.32 54.69
C PHE A 468 19.11 29.66 55.84
N GLN A 469 19.25 30.84 56.44
CA GLN A 469 18.53 31.22 57.67
C GLN A 469 17.49 32.30 57.39
N LEU A 470 16.31 32.19 58.03
CA LEU A 470 15.23 33.16 57.85
C LEU A 470 14.45 33.35 59.16
N ALA A 471 14.39 34.59 59.65
CA ALA A 471 13.67 34.92 60.87
C ALA A 471 12.17 35.13 60.58
N CYS A 472 11.30 34.24 61.09
CA CYS A 472 9.85 34.32 60.94
C CYS A 472 9.14 34.34 62.31
N SER A 473 7.92 34.90 62.38
CA SER A 473 7.10 34.91 63.60
C SER A 473 6.23 33.66 63.74
N GLU A 474 5.91 33.29 64.99
CA GLU A 474 5.33 32.02 65.46
C GLU A 474 4.00 31.54 64.83
N LYS A 475 3.35 32.35 63.99
CA LYS A 475 1.97 32.10 63.52
C LYS A 475 1.79 32.01 62.00
N THR A 476 2.87 31.89 61.24
CA THR A 476 2.77 31.91 59.76
C THR A 476 3.15 30.55 59.17
N PRO A 477 2.26 29.85 58.45
CA PRO A 477 2.70 28.75 57.59
C PRO A 477 3.64 29.32 56.52
N LEU A 478 4.75 28.63 56.27
CA LEU A 478 5.73 29.01 55.28
C LEU A 478 5.59 28.08 54.08
N ASP A 479 5.07 28.60 52.97
CA ASP A 479 5.12 27.91 51.69
C ASP A 479 6.36 28.42 50.93
N VAL A 480 7.22 27.49 50.52
CA VAL A 480 8.45 27.80 49.76
C VAL A 480 8.14 27.66 48.28
N PHE A 481 8.19 28.77 47.53
CA PHE A 481 7.93 28.81 46.10
C PHE A 481 9.20 29.17 45.34
N VAL A 482 9.85 28.17 44.75
CA VAL A 482 10.97 28.42 43.85
C VAL A 482 10.40 28.91 42.51
N GLU A 483 10.38 30.23 42.31
CA GLU A 483 9.85 30.85 41.08
C GLU A 483 10.68 30.51 39.85
N SER A 484 12.00 30.43 39.97
CA SER A 484 12.87 30.03 38.85
C SER A 484 14.20 29.45 39.34
N ALA A 485 14.51 28.22 38.92
CA ALA A 485 15.84 27.64 39.03
C ALA A 485 16.41 27.44 37.62
N ASP A 486 17.71 27.70 37.47
CA ASP A 486 18.40 27.43 36.21
C ASP A 486 19.42 26.32 36.47
N ILE A 487 19.45 25.29 35.61
CA ILE A 487 20.42 24.20 35.77
C ILE A 487 21.50 24.39 34.72
N VAL A 488 22.76 24.44 35.16
CA VAL A 488 23.90 24.57 34.25
C VAL A 488 24.63 23.22 34.20
N VAL A 489 24.49 22.55 33.06
CA VAL A 489 25.20 21.30 32.75
C VAL A 489 26.30 21.64 31.75
N ASP A 490 27.55 21.64 32.20
CA ASP A 490 28.73 22.09 31.44
C ASP A 490 28.56 23.51 30.85
N GLN A 491 28.43 23.62 29.53
CA GLN A 491 28.27 24.89 28.79
C GLN A 491 26.81 25.24 28.48
N TYR A 492 25.84 24.45 28.95
CA TYR A 492 24.43 24.58 28.60
C TYR A 492 23.60 25.03 29.80
N SER A 493 22.83 26.12 29.63
CA SER A 493 21.96 26.71 30.65
C SER A 493 20.51 26.32 30.37
N LEU A 494 19.90 25.50 31.23
CA LEU A 494 18.47 25.21 31.23
C LEU A 494 17.76 26.28 32.07
N ASN A 495 17.18 27.27 31.41
CA ASN A 495 16.57 28.43 32.08
C ASN A 495 15.06 28.27 32.30
N GLY A 496 14.55 28.85 33.38
CA GLY A 496 13.11 29.05 33.59
C GLY A 496 12.35 27.83 34.12
N LEU A 497 13.03 26.94 34.86
CA LEU A 497 12.37 25.82 35.51
C LEU A 497 11.63 26.32 36.76
N THR A 498 10.32 26.10 36.83
CA THR A 498 9.46 26.53 37.96
C THR A 498 8.91 25.30 38.68
N TRP A 499 9.14 25.13 39.98
CA TRP A 499 8.64 23.95 40.73
C TRP A 499 7.81 24.37 41.94
N ASN A 500 6.76 23.60 42.24
CA ASN A 500 5.90 23.81 43.39
C ASN A 500 6.07 22.64 44.36
N LEU A 501 6.65 22.89 45.53
CA LEU A 501 6.88 21.87 46.56
C LEU A 501 5.63 21.76 47.43
N ARG A 502 4.70 20.89 47.05
CA ARG A 502 3.55 20.52 47.90
C ARG A 502 3.84 19.23 48.64
N ASN A 503 3.43 19.14 49.91
CA ASN A 503 3.48 17.92 50.73
C ASN A 503 4.90 17.35 50.96
N VAL A 504 5.91 18.20 51.10
CA VAL A 504 7.24 17.72 51.49
C VAL A 504 7.20 17.35 52.99
N PRO A 505 7.52 16.09 53.36
CA PRO A 505 7.61 15.73 54.77
C PRO A 505 8.71 16.57 55.43
N PHE A 506 8.40 17.14 56.60
CA PHE A 506 9.36 17.89 57.39
C PHE A 506 9.47 17.34 58.80
N SER A 507 10.68 17.42 59.36
CA SER A 507 10.94 17.11 60.76
C SER A 507 11.20 18.42 61.50
N LEU A 508 10.50 18.61 62.63
CA LEU A 508 10.72 19.77 63.50
C LEU A 508 11.67 19.38 64.63
N HIS A 509 12.84 19.98 64.66
CA HIS A 509 13.81 19.79 65.74
C HIS A 509 13.76 21.00 66.68
N LEU A 510 13.26 20.76 67.89
CA LEU A 510 13.22 21.74 68.98
C LEU A 510 14.48 21.52 69.84
N PHE A 511 15.39 22.48 69.84
CA PHE A 511 16.62 22.45 70.64
C PHE A 511 16.52 23.30 71.90
#